data_AF-A0A952S921-F1
#
_entry.id   AF-A0A952S921-F1
#
_cell.length_a   1.000
_cell.length_b   1.000
_cell.length_c   1.000
_cell.angle_alpha   90.00
_cell.angle_beta   90.00
_cell.angle_gamma   90.00
#
_symmetry.space_group_name_H-M   'P 1'
#
loop_
_entity.id
_entity.type
_entity.pdbx_description
1 polymer ?
#
loop_
_entity_poly.entity_id
_entity_poly.type
_entity_poly.pdbx_seq_one_letter_code
_entity_poly.pdbx_strand_id
1 'polypeptide(L)'
;MATEQNVLGAVSTSEVTTSKGILQRLFAFWFDAFVYNQIWEDPRVDLKALELDGSSRILTISSGGCNALNYLAVSPESVTAVDLNRYHIYLLQLKIAAIRSLPDHEAFFNFFGRGTHPDNVANYRKFIAPVLDSDARDFWESGGFLSSPPIEMFGRRGLYEHSRNGYFLRFFHRFAHAVGLRPEALLEAPTREEQERHFARHIAPFFDARLIRLLGRLPVTMFGLGIPPQQFDELKQDLADGGSVIDIYRERAHRLACGFPIDENYFAWQAFARKYDTEHRRAVPDYLKEENWETLRANVPRITANVGSITAEIADRPRGTFNRFVFLDAQDWMDARLMTELWQLIADRGEPGSRVIFRTAAKASPLPRNLPAELLERFSYEPEMSERLHTEDRASIYGGFHLYVLDK
;
A
#
# COMPACT_ATOMS: atom_id res chain seq x y z
N MET A 1 -13.24 16.82 -4.77
CA MET A 1 -12.68 18.19 -4.97
C MET A 1 -11.45 18.47 -4.11
N ALA A 2 -11.50 18.34 -2.76
CA ALA A 2 -10.30 18.57 -1.92
C ALA A 2 -9.18 17.53 -2.16
N THR A 3 -9.51 16.23 -2.28
CA THR A 3 -8.54 15.16 -2.60
C THR A 3 -7.84 15.40 -3.94
N GLU A 4 -8.60 15.77 -4.97
CA GLU A 4 -8.08 16.03 -6.32
C GLU A 4 -7.07 17.19 -6.31
N GLN A 5 -7.36 18.29 -5.60
CA GLN A 5 -6.45 19.42 -5.48
C GLN A 5 -5.17 19.06 -4.72
N ASN A 6 -5.28 18.27 -3.65
CA ASN A 6 -4.13 17.81 -2.86
C ASN A 6 -3.22 16.88 -3.68
N VAL A 7 -3.79 15.93 -4.43
CA VAL A 7 -3.03 15.02 -5.31
C VAL A 7 -2.39 15.78 -6.47
N LEU A 8 -3.10 16.73 -7.09
CA LEU A 8 -2.53 17.55 -8.16
C LEU A 8 -1.38 18.42 -7.64
N GLY A 9 -1.48 19.00 -6.44
CA GLY A 9 -0.39 19.76 -5.83
C GLY A 9 0.87 18.93 -5.55
N ALA A 10 0.70 17.64 -5.26
CA ALA A 10 1.80 16.71 -5.01
C ALA A 10 2.44 16.12 -6.28
N VAL A 11 1.79 16.24 -7.45
CA VAL A 11 2.20 15.58 -8.72
C VAL A 11 2.48 16.57 -9.87
N SER A 12 2.02 17.83 -9.77
CA SER A 12 1.98 18.76 -10.90
C SER A 12 3.35 19.34 -11.29
N THR A 13 3.74 19.08 -12.55
CA THR A 13 4.88 19.74 -13.25
C THR A 13 4.52 20.27 -14.65
N SER A 14 3.29 20.13 -15.15
CA SER A 14 2.95 20.50 -16.52
C SER A 14 1.69 21.33 -16.65
N GLU A 15 1.72 22.35 -17.52
CA GLU A 15 0.56 23.16 -17.89
C GLU A 15 -0.62 22.28 -18.33
N VAL A 16 -1.82 22.76 -18.00
CA VAL A 16 -3.15 22.10 -18.12
C VAL A 16 -3.46 21.60 -19.55
N THR A 17 -2.70 22.05 -20.55
CA THR A 17 -2.92 21.82 -21.99
C THR A 17 -2.10 20.67 -22.58
N THR A 18 -1.23 20.01 -21.81
CA THR A 18 -0.42 18.87 -22.31
C THR A 18 -1.11 17.52 -22.09
N SER A 19 -0.80 16.52 -22.95
CA SER A 19 -1.30 15.15 -22.80
C SER A 19 -0.95 14.53 -21.43
N LYS A 20 0.21 14.91 -20.86
CA LYS A 20 0.65 14.54 -19.51
C LYS A 20 -0.24 15.16 -18.42
N GLY A 21 -0.64 16.43 -18.55
CA GLY A 21 -1.55 17.10 -17.62
C GLY A 21 -2.97 16.52 -17.61
N ILE A 22 -3.50 16.09 -18.77
CA ILE A 22 -4.81 15.40 -18.85
C ILE A 22 -4.76 14.05 -18.12
N LEU A 23 -3.68 13.27 -18.31
CA LEU A 23 -3.47 12.00 -17.62
C LEU A 23 -3.36 12.20 -16.09
N GLN A 24 -2.66 13.23 -15.64
CA GLN A 24 -2.54 13.60 -14.22
C GLN A 24 -3.89 13.98 -13.58
N ARG A 25 -4.79 14.64 -14.31
CA ARG A 25 -6.15 14.95 -13.82
C ARG A 25 -7.06 13.74 -13.77
N LEU A 26 -7.05 12.90 -14.80
CA LEU A 26 -7.78 11.63 -14.79
C LEU A 26 -7.30 10.73 -13.64
N PHE A 27 -6.00 10.78 -13.36
CA PHE A 27 -5.39 10.13 -12.21
C PHE A 27 -5.84 10.73 -10.87
N ALA A 28 -5.82 12.05 -10.69
CA ALA A 28 -6.29 12.70 -9.46
C ALA A 28 -7.79 12.43 -9.19
N PHE A 29 -8.61 12.43 -10.24
CA PHE A 29 -10.00 11.98 -10.18
C PHE A 29 -10.12 10.47 -9.85
N TRP A 30 -9.13 9.68 -10.26
CA TRP A 30 -9.07 8.27 -9.89
C TRP A 30 -8.73 8.05 -8.40
N PHE A 31 -7.97 8.97 -7.82
CA PHE A 31 -7.61 8.97 -6.39
C PHE A 31 -8.68 9.59 -5.47
N ASP A 32 -9.66 10.34 -5.99
CA ASP A 32 -10.84 10.78 -5.22
C ASP A 32 -11.86 9.63 -5.05
N ALA A 33 -11.39 8.48 -4.54
CA ALA A 33 -12.22 7.32 -4.19
C ALA A 33 -11.46 6.32 -3.31
N PHE A 34 -12.14 5.26 -2.91
CA PHE A 34 -11.56 4.13 -2.19
C PHE A 34 -10.67 3.27 -3.11
N VAL A 35 -9.40 3.65 -3.22
CA VAL A 35 -8.44 3.03 -4.13
C VAL A 35 -7.88 1.73 -3.55
N TYR A 36 -7.28 1.81 -2.35
CA TYR A 36 -6.58 0.70 -1.72
C TYR A 36 -7.31 0.24 -0.45
N ASN A 37 -7.66 -1.04 -0.40
CA ASN A 37 -8.17 -1.73 0.78
C ASN A 37 -7.06 -2.48 1.55
N GLN A 38 -5.90 -2.64 0.92
CA GLN A 38 -4.67 -3.17 1.46
C GLN A 38 -3.49 -2.43 0.83
N ILE A 39 -2.43 -2.27 1.62
CA ILE A 39 -1.12 -1.81 1.16
C ILE A 39 -0.31 -2.98 0.57
N TRP A 40 0.45 -2.74 -0.48
CA TRP A 40 1.25 -3.76 -1.18
C TRP A 40 2.73 -3.65 -0.82
N GLU A 41 3.01 -3.50 0.47
CA GLU A 41 4.34 -3.31 1.01
C GLU A 41 4.51 -4.18 2.23
N ASP A 42 5.54 -5.04 2.23
CA ASP A 42 5.73 -5.98 3.32
C ASP A 42 6.23 -5.29 4.59
N PRO A 43 5.42 -5.20 5.66
CA PRO A 43 5.86 -4.58 6.91
C PRO A 43 7.03 -5.34 7.54
N ARG A 44 7.23 -6.64 7.25
CA ARG A 44 8.33 -7.42 7.85
C ARG A 44 9.70 -6.86 7.47
N VAL A 45 9.86 -6.43 6.22
CA VAL A 45 11.12 -5.82 5.78
C VAL A 45 11.25 -4.39 6.28
N ASP A 46 10.13 -3.68 6.45
CA ASP A 46 10.11 -2.34 7.04
C ASP A 46 10.59 -2.37 8.50
N LEU A 47 10.06 -3.30 9.31
CA LEU A 47 10.46 -3.48 10.71
C LEU A 47 11.97 -3.69 10.85
N LYS A 48 12.56 -4.50 9.95
CA LYS A 48 14.00 -4.76 9.89
C LYS A 48 14.78 -3.53 9.43
N ALA A 49 14.33 -2.88 8.34
CA ALA A 49 15.00 -1.72 7.76
C ALA A 49 15.03 -0.55 8.73
N LEU A 50 13.94 -0.35 9.46
CA LEU A 50 13.76 0.75 10.39
C LEU A 50 14.26 0.41 11.79
N GLU A 51 14.64 -0.83 12.09
CA GLU A 51 15.02 -1.24 13.45
C GLU A 51 13.99 -0.76 14.48
N LEU A 52 12.71 -1.10 14.23
CA LEU A 52 11.62 -0.60 15.07
C LEU A 52 11.68 -1.18 16.48
N ASP A 53 11.53 -0.29 17.45
CA ASP A 53 11.56 -0.58 18.87
C ASP A 53 10.61 0.36 19.64
N GLY A 54 10.60 0.27 20.97
CA GLY A 54 9.75 1.08 21.84
C GLY A 54 10.06 2.59 21.85
N SER A 55 11.16 3.03 21.24
CA SER A 55 11.56 4.44 21.09
C SER A 55 11.26 5.01 19.71
N SER A 56 10.69 4.19 18.83
CA SER A 56 10.40 4.56 17.45
C SER A 56 9.16 5.47 17.37
N ARG A 57 9.32 6.61 16.72
CA ARG A 57 8.27 7.59 16.41
C ARG A 57 8.13 7.68 14.90
N ILE A 58 7.10 7.02 14.39
CA ILE A 58 7.00 6.65 12.98
C ILE A 58 6.07 7.62 12.26
N LEU A 59 6.54 8.19 11.14
CA LEU A 59 5.72 8.88 10.16
C LEU A 59 5.58 8.02 8.90
N THR A 60 4.35 7.70 8.51
CA THR A 60 4.07 6.81 7.38
C THR A 60 2.92 7.30 6.52
N ILE A 61 2.92 6.98 5.22
CA ILE A 61 1.74 7.17 4.39
C ILE A 61 0.73 6.07 4.71
N SER A 62 -0.53 6.44 4.99
CA SER A 62 -1.57 5.51 5.44
C SER A 62 -1.88 4.44 4.40
N SER A 63 -2.23 4.82 3.16
CA SER A 63 -2.80 3.91 2.17
C SER A 63 -3.95 3.10 2.79
N GLY A 64 -3.98 1.77 2.64
CA GLY A 64 -4.97 0.91 3.29
C GLY A 64 -4.89 0.86 4.84
N GLY A 65 -3.95 1.55 5.48
CA GLY A 65 -3.76 1.61 6.93
C GLY A 65 -3.15 0.36 7.55
N CYS A 66 -2.92 -0.71 6.77
CA CYS A 66 -2.43 -1.99 7.27
C CYS A 66 -1.02 -1.87 7.87
N ASN A 67 -0.09 -1.19 7.19
CA ASN A 67 1.28 -1.07 7.68
C ASN A 67 1.38 -0.23 8.94
N ALA A 68 0.64 0.88 9.03
CA ALA A 68 0.54 1.66 10.27
C ALA A 68 0.11 0.79 11.47
N LEU A 69 -0.86 -0.12 11.29
CA LEU A 69 -1.28 -1.05 12.33
C LEU A 69 -0.27 -2.18 12.58
N ASN A 70 0.42 -2.67 11.55
CA ASN A 70 1.51 -3.64 11.73
C ASN A 70 2.67 -3.04 12.53
N TYR A 71 3.02 -1.77 12.30
CA TYR A 71 4.01 -1.07 13.11
C TYR A 71 3.51 -0.90 14.55
N LEU A 72 2.23 -0.59 14.74
CA LEU A 72 1.63 -0.47 16.08
C LEU A 72 1.70 -1.79 16.88
N ALA A 73 1.65 -2.93 16.20
CA ALA A 73 1.75 -4.25 16.82
C ALA A 73 3.12 -4.53 17.46
N VAL A 74 4.19 -3.83 17.05
CA VAL A 74 5.51 -3.96 17.68
C VAL A 74 5.77 -2.95 18.81
N SER A 75 4.71 -2.28 19.29
CA SER A 75 4.73 -1.35 20.43
C SER A 75 5.72 -0.18 20.32
N PRO A 76 5.70 0.59 19.22
CA PRO A 76 6.49 1.81 19.09
C PRO A 76 6.02 2.88 20.09
N GLU A 77 6.79 3.97 20.19
CA GLU A 77 6.39 5.14 20.95
C GLU A 77 5.14 5.79 20.33
N SER A 78 5.15 5.98 19.01
CA SER A 78 4.01 6.54 18.27
C SER A 78 4.02 6.15 16.78
N VAL A 79 2.83 6.16 16.18
CA VAL A 79 2.62 6.04 14.74
C VAL A 79 1.74 7.19 14.26
N THR A 80 2.26 8.03 13.38
CA THR A 80 1.48 9.04 12.66
C THR A 80 1.34 8.59 11.21
N ALA A 81 0.11 8.30 10.81
CA ALA A 81 -0.23 7.94 9.44
C ALA A 81 -0.90 9.13 8.73
N VAL A 82 -0.39 9.50 7.56
CA VAL A 82 -0.95 10.61 6.77
C VAL A 82 -1.31 10.15 5.37
N ASP A 83 -2.31 10.75 4.74
CA ASP A 83 -2.65 10.47 3.35
C ASP A 83 -3.32 11.68 2.70
N LEU A 84 -3.03 11.90 1.42
CA LEU A 84 -3.72 12.93 0.63
C LEU A 84 -5.17 12.52 0.35
N ASN A 85 -5.44 11.22 0.32
CA ASN A 85 -6.76 10.65 0.13
C ASN A 85 -7.48 10.43 1.47
N ARG A 86 -8.48 11.28 1.73
CA ARG A 86 -9.32 11.17 2.93
C ARG A 86 -9.99 9.81 3.11
N TYR A 87 -10.31 9.09 2.03
CA TYR A 87 -10.98 7.79 2.14
C TYR A 87 -10.06 6.71 2.73
N HIS A 88 -8.74 6.83 2.52
CA HIS A 88 -7.73 5.99 3.18
C HIS A 88 -7.66 6.29 4.68
N ILE A 89 -7.72 7.56 5.06
CA ILE A 89 -7.77 7.97 6.48
C ILE A 89 -9.07 7.50 7.14
N TYR A 90 -10.22 7.62 6.49
CA TYR A 90 -11.49 7.11 7.02
C TYR A 90 -11.49 5.59 7.21
N LEU A 91 -10.76 4.83 6.37
CA LEU A 91 -10.55 3.39 6.59
C LEU A 91 -9.67 3.12 7.80
N LEU A 92 -8.56 3.84 7.94
CA LEU A 92 -7.68 3.67 9.08
C LEU A 92 -8.41 4.05 10.39
N GLN A 93 -9.15 5.15 10.41
CA GLN A 93 -9.98 5.55 11.55
C GLN A 93 -11.05 4.49 11.88
N LEU A 94 -11.67 3.87 10.88
CA LEU A 94 -12.59 2.75 11.10
C LEU A 94 -11.88 1.57 11.77
N LYS A 95 -10.68 1.20 11.31
CA LYS A 95 -9.88 0.11 11.91
C LYS A 95 -9.45 0.43 13.34
N ILE A 96 -8.98 1.66 13.61
CA ILE A 96 -8.61 2.15 14.94
C ILE A 96 -9.80 2.09 15.89
N ALA A 97 -10.96 2.61 15.46
CA ALA A 97 -12.19 2.59 16.25
C ALA A 97 -12.66 1.15 16.51
N ALA A 98 -12.53 0.26 15.53
CA ALA A 98 -12.85 -1.16 15.68
C ALA A 98 -11.95 -1.88 16.69
N ILE A 99 -10.62 -1.68 16.65
CA ILE A 99 -9.69 -2.21 17.66
C ILE A 99 -10.09 -1.73 19.07
N ARG A 100 -10.47 -0.45 19.18
CA ARG A 100 -10.83 0.15 20.47
C ARG A 100 -12.12 -0.41 21.07
N SER A 101 -13.11 -0.73 20.24
CA SER A 101 -14.51 -0.86 20.67
C SER A 101 -15.19 -2.20 20.40
N LEU A 102 -14.69 -2.98 19.43
CA LEU A 102 -15.26 -4.30 19.18
C LEU A 102 -15.04 -5.23 20.38
N PRO A 103 -15.98 -6.18 20.62
CA PRO A 103 -15.97 -7.00 21.82
C PRO A 103 -14.77 -7.97 21.88
N ASP A 104 -14.31 -8.47 20.74
CA ASP A 104 -13.27 -9.49 20.65
C ASP A 104 -12.55 -9.45 19.29
N HIS A 105 -11.48 -10.25 19.21
CA HIS A 105 -10.69 -10.43 17.98
C HIS A 105 -11.52 -11.00 16.83
N GLU A 106 -12.45 -11.92 17.11
CA GLU A 106 -13.26 -12.57 16.06
C GLU A 106 -14.15 -11.55 15.33
N ALA A 107 -14.78 -10.64 16.07
CA ALA A 107 -15.53 -9.53 15.49
C ALA A 107 -14.62 -8.65 14.62
N PHE A 108 -13.40 -8.35 15.08
CA PHE A 108 -12.43 -7.58 14.29
C PHE A 108 -11.99 -8.33 13.02
N PHE A 109 -11.74 -9.63 13.13
CA PHE A 109 -11.38 -10.50 12.01
C PHE A 109 -12.52 -10.66 11.01
N ASN A 110 -13.78 -10.69 11.45
CA ASN A 110 -14.94 -10.68 10.56
C ASN A 110 -15.07 -9.39 9.74
N PHE A 111 -14.69 -8.25 10.30
CA PHE A 111 -14.63 -6.98 9.58
C PHE A 111 -13.48 -6.91 8.57
N PHE A 112 -12.25 -7.22 8.99
CA PHE A 112 -11.05 -6.91 8.20
C PHE A 112 -10.24 -8.15 7.78
N GLY A 113 -10.40 -9.30 8.41
CA GLY A 113 -9.83 -10.57 7.91
C GLY A 113 -10.70 -11.17 6.80
N ARG A 114 -11.98 -11.42 7.10
CA ARG A 114 -12.96 -11.89 6.11
C ARG A 114 -13.41 -10.79 5.16
N GLY A 115 -13.43 -9.54 5.64
CA GLY A 115 -13.94 -8.41 4.87
C GLY A 115 -15.47 -8.34 4.79
N THR A 116 -16.20 -9.38 5.24
CA THR A 116 -17.67 -9.47 5.22
C THR A 116 -18.19 -10.42 6.29
N HIS A 117 -19.27 -10.05 6.95
CA HIS A 117 -20.02 -10.90 7.88
C HIS A 117 -21.42 -10.32 8.12
N PRO A 118 -22.48 -11.14 8.28
CA PRO A 118 -23.84 -10.65 8.53
C PRO A 118 -23.96 -9.69 9.72
N ASP A 119 -23.14 -9.90 10.75
CA ASP A 119 -23.17 -9.10 11.98
C ASP A 119 -22.37 -7.80 11.90
N ASN A 120 -21.54 -7.59 10.86
CA ASN A 120 -20.64 -6.44 10.80
C ASN A 120 -21.42 -5.12 10.87
N VAL A 121 -22.51 -4.98 10.11
CA VAL A 121 -23.28 -3.72 10.11
C VAL A 121 -23.90 -3.44 11.49
N ALA A 122 -24.37 -4.47 12.19
CA ALA A 122 -24.91 -4.34 13.54
C ALA A 122 -23.81 -3.98 14.55
N ASN A 123 -22.67 -4.66 14.47
CA ASN A 123 -21.50 -4.39 15.31
C ASN A 123 -20.92 -2.99 15.07
N TYR A 124 -20.92 -2.52 13.83
CA TYR A 124 -20.54 -1.14 13.51
C TYR A 124 -21.43 -0.15 14.26
N ARG A 125 -22.76 -0.27 14.11
CA ARG A 125 -23.72 0.65 14.74
C ARG A 125 -23.62 0.63 16.26
N LYS A 126 -23.39 -0.55 16.85
CA LYS A 126 -23.35 -0.75 18.30
C LYS A 126 -22.03 -0.28 18.94
N PHE A 127 -20.90 -0.62 18.33
CA PHE A 127 -19.59 -0.47 18.96
C PHE A 127 -18.72 0.60 18.32
N ILE A 128 -18.70 0.70 16.98
CA ILE A 128 -17.75 1.55 16.25
C ILE A 128 -18.29 2.96 16.01
N ALA A 129 -19.52 3.09 15.50
CA ALA A 129 -20.13 4.39 15.16
C ALA A 129 -20.16 5.40 16.32
N PRO A 130 -20.40 5.01 17.60
CA PRO A 130 -20.38 5.95 18.73
C PRO A 130 -19.00 6.56 19.03
N VAL A 131 -17.93 5.94 18.55
CA VAL A 131 -16.54 6.32 18.86
C VAL A 131 -15.74 6.78 17.65
N LEU A 132 -16.35 6.72 16.46
CA LEU A 132 -15.73 7.10 15.21
C LEU A 132 -15.78 8.61 15.04
N ASP A 133 -14.73 9.17 14.43
CA ASP A 133 -14.68 10.57 14.02
C ASP A 133 -15.90 10.95 13.17
N SER A 134 -16.43 12.17 13.33
CA SER A 134 -17.67 12.59 12.68
C SER A 134 -17.57 12.56 11.16
N ASP A 135 -16.44 12.99 10.59
CA ASP A 135 -16.28 13.05 9.14
C ASP A 135 -16.19 11.64 8.55
N ALA A 136 -15.48 10.74 9.22
CA ALA A 136 -15.45 9.33 8.82
C ALA A 136 -16.81 8.67 8.96
N ARG A 137 -17.53 8.95 10.06
CA ARG A 137 -18.87 8.40 10.29
C ARG A 137 -19.84 8.86 9.20
N ASP A 138 -19.86 10.15 8.89
CA ASP A 138 -20.68 10.71 7.83
C ASP A 138 -20.39 10.05 6.49
N PHE A 139 -19.11 9.79 6.18
CA PHE A 139 -18.74 9.03 4.99
C PHE A 139 -19.28 7.59 5.01
N TRP A 140 -19.06 6.84 6.08
CA TRP A 140 -19.47 5.43 6.16
C TRP A 140 -21.00 5.25 6.17
N GLU A 141 -21.72 6.23 6.70
CA GLU A 141 -23.18 6.30 6.74
C GLU A 141 -23.78 7.03 5.51
N SER A 142 -22.95 7.61 4.63
CA SER A 142 -23.41 8.37 3.46
C SER A 142 -24.15 7.49 2.46
N GLY A 143 -25.48 7.59 2.44
CA GLY A 143 -26.36 6.95 1.48
C GLY A 143 -27.08 7.97 0.62
N GLY A 144 -27.31 7.64 -0.65
CA GLY A 144 -28.13 8.43 -1.56
C GLY A 144 -29.42 7.70 -1.91
N PHE A 145 -30.33 8.36 -2.61
CA PHE A 145 -31.59 7.75 -3.08
C PHE A 145 -31.37 6.47 -3.91
N LEU A 146 -30.21 6.34 -4.58
CA LEU A 146 -29.84 5.20 -5.44
C LEU A 146 -28.63 4.40 -4.93
N SER A 147 -28.03 4.76 -3.79
CA SER A 147 -26.81 4.10 -3.30
C SER A 147 -26.90 3.79 -1.81
N SER A 148 -26.68 2.52 -1.46
CA SER A 148 -26.53 2.11 -0.06
C SER A 148 -25.29 2.75 0.57
N PRO A 149 -25.33 3.03 1.89
CA PRO A 149 -24.16 3.50 2.63
C PRO A 149 -22.94 2.58 2.45
N PRO A 150 -21.70 3.13 2.36
CA PRO A 150 -20.48 2.33 2.24
C PRO A 150 -20.35 1.24 3.30
N ILE A 151 -20.83 1.47 4.52
CA ILE A 151 -20.75 0.47 5.60
C ILE A 151 -21.51 -0.82 5.30
N GLU A 152 -22.59 -0.78 4.50
CA GLU A 152 -23.38 -1.96 4.13
C GLU A 152 -22.57 -2.98 3.33
N MET A 153 -21.46 -2.55 2.73
CA MET A 153 -20.52 -3.42 2.03
C MET A 153 -19.97 -4.53 2.93
N PHE A 154 -19.71 -4.23 4.20
CA PHE A 154 -19.17 -5.19 5.18
C PHE A 154 -20.20 -6.26 5.60
N GLY A 155 -21.48 -6.10 5.27
CA GLY A 155 -22.53 -7.07 5.59
C GLY A 155 -22.70 -8.19 4.56
N ARG A 156 -22.52 -7.88 3.27
CA ARG A 156 -22.89 -8.81 2.17
C ARG A 156 -21.92 -8.88 1.01
N ARG A 157 -21.10 -7.85 0.84
CA ARG A 157 -20.42 -7.53 -0.42
C ARG A 157 -18.90 -7.69 -0.32
N GLY A 158 -18.33 -7.44 0.85
CA GLY A 158 -16.91 -7.65 1.12
C GLY A 158 -16.03 -6.46 0.79
N LEU A 159 -15.20 -6.07 1.76
CA LEU A 159 -14.15 -5.05 1.62
C LEU A 159 -13.19 -5.36 0.46
N TYR A 160 -12.82 -6.62 0.29
CA TYR A 160 -11.84 -7.05 -0.72
C TYR A 160 -12.36 -7.05 -2.16
N GLU A 161 -13.68 -6.98 -2.31
CA GLU A 161 -14.37 -6.99 -3.60
C GLU A 161 -14.73 -5.58 -4.15
N HIS A 162 -14.57 -4.56 -3.30
CA HIS A 162 -15.19 -3.23 -3.48
C HIS A 162 -14.19 -2.07 -3.26
N SER A 163 -12.94 -2.27 -3.69
CA SER A 163 -11.97 -1.18 -3.94
C SER A 163 -11.71 -1.07 -5.43
N ARG A 164 -11.13 0.06 -5.91
CA ARG A 164 -10.73 0.17 -7.33
C ARG A 164 -9.80 -0.96 -7.76
N ASN A 165 -8.86 -1.33 -6.89
CA ASN A 165 -8.02 -2.52 -7.10
C ASN A 165 -8.84 -3.82 -7.13
N GLY A 166 -9.83 -3.99 -6.25
CA GLY A 166 -10.74 -5.14 -6.26
C GLY A 166 -11.56 -5.25 -7.56
N TYR A 167 -12.07 -4.14 -8.10
CA TYR A 167 -12.75 -4.11 -9.41
C TYR A 167 -11.80 -4.53 -10.54
N PHE A 168 -10.56 -4.05 -10.49
CA PHE A 168 -9.52 -4.39 -11.45
C PHE A 168 -9.19 -5.90 -11.40
N LEU A 169 -8.84 -6.43 -10.23
CA LEU A 169 -8.54 -7.86 -10.04
C LEU A 169 -9.71 -8.75 -10.47
N ARG A 170 -10.95 -8.36 -10.17
CA ARG A 170 -12.16 -9.06 -10.66
C ARG A 170 -12.28 -9.11 -12.16
N PHE A 171 -11.91 -8.05 -12.88
CA PHE A 171 -11.91 -8.06 -14.34
C PHE A 171 -10.90 -9.09 -14.85
N PHE A 172 -9.68 -9.10 -14.33
CA PHE A 172 -8.65 -10.07 -14.75
C PHE A 172 -8.98 -11.50 -14.38
N HIS A 173 -9.53 -11.75 -13.20
CA HIS A 173 -9.97 -13.09 -12.80
C HIS A 173 -11.09 -13.60 -13.71
N ARG A 174 -12.08 -12.77 -14.04
CA ARG A 174 -13.13 -13.14 -15.01
C ARG A 174 -12.57 -13.43 -16.39
N PHE A 175 -11.61 -12.62 -16.86
CA PHE A 175 -10.93 -12.87 -18.12
C PHE A 175 -10.14 -14.17 -18.09
N ALA A 176 -9.35 -14.40 -17.02
CA ALA A 176 -8.58 -15.62 -16.81
C ALA A 176 -9.49 -16.86 -16.87
N HIS A 177 -10.60 -16.86 -16.12
CA HIS A 177 -11.57 -17.95 -16.18
C HIS A 177 -12.19 -18.14 -17.58
N ALA A 178 -12.51 -17.05 -18.27
CA ALA A 178 -13.07 -17.12 -19.63
C ALA A 178 -12.10 -17.79 -20.63
N VAL A 179 -10.79 -17.70 -20.39
CA VAL A 179 -9.76 -18.39 -21.19
C VAL A 179 -9.25 -19.69 -20.55
N GLY A 180 -9.95 -20.21 -19.54
CA GLY A 180 -9.65 -21.51 -18.89
C GLY A 180 -8.54 -21.48 -17.84
N LEU A 181 -8.07 -20.30 -17.44
CA LEU A 181 -7.07 -20.10 -16.39
C LEU A 181 -7.74 -19.99 -15.01
N ARG A 182 -7.01 -20.40 -13.98
CA ARG A 182 -7.47 -20.47 -12.57
C ARG A 182 -6.37 -19.99 -11.63
N PRO A 183 -6.14 -18.66 -11.52
CA PRO A 183 -5.08 -18.12 -10.68
C PRO A 183 -5.19 -18.59 -9.22
N GLU A 184 -6.41 -18.77 -8.71
CA GLU A 184 -6.69 -19.20 -7.34
C GLU A 184 -6.20 -20.61 -7.03
N ALA A 185 -5.98 -21.45 -8.06
CA ALA A 185 -5.42 -22.79 -7.89
C ALA A 185 -4.01 -22.76 -7.29
N LEU A 186 -3.30 -21.62 -7.36
CA LEU A 186 -2.00 -21.45 -6.71
C LEU A 186 -2.08 -21.66 -5.19
N LEU A 187 -3.23 -21.37 -4.57
CA LEU A 187 -3.39 -21.55 -3.12
C LEU A 187 -3.39 -23.01 -2.67
N GLU A 188 -3.59 -23.94 -3.61
CA GLU A 188 -3.56 -25.38 -3.38
C GLU A 188 -2.11 -25.93 -3.39
N ALA A 189 -1.09 -25.09 -3.63
CA ALA A 189 0.30 -25.48 -3.79
C ALA A 189 1.19 -25.15 -2.56
N PRO A 190 1.38 -26.08 -1.60
CA PRO A 190 2.18 -25.88 -0.40
C PRO A 190 3.70 -25.94 -0.66
N THR A 191 4.14 -26.50 -1.79
CA THR A 191 5.57 -26.57 -2.14
C THR A 191 5.90 -25.66 -3.30
N ARG A 192 7.15 -25.18 -3.34
CA ARG A 192 7.63 -24.36 -4.45
C ARG A 192 7.51 -25.07 -5.80
N GLU A 193 7.79 -26.37 -5.87
CA GLU A 193 7.64 -27.13 -7.12
C GLU A 193 6.18 -27.10 -7.61
N GLU A 194 5.22 -27.26 -6.70
CA GLU A 194 3.81 -27.13 -7.04
C GLU A 194 3.43 -25.71 -7.44
N GLN A 195 3.94 -24.69 -6.75
CA GLN A 195 3.71 -23.29 -7.13
C GLN A 195 4.20 -23.02 -8.55
N GLU A 196 5.39 -23.52 -8.92
CA GLU A 196 5.93 -23.41 -10.28
C GLU A 196 5.02 -24.09 -11.33
N ARG A 197 4.52 -25.30 -11.03
CA ARG A 197 3.57 -26.01 -11.91
C ARG A 197 2.26 -25.23 -12.07
N HIS A 198 1.70 -24.70 -10.98
CA HIS A 198 0.47 -23.92 -11.00
C HIS A 198 0.67 -22.58 -11.72
N PHE A 199 1.79 -21.89 -11.50
CA PHE A 199 2.13 -20.67 -12.20
C PHE A 199 2.21 -20.90 -13.72
N ALA A 200 3.00 -21.89 -14.15
CA ALA A 200 3.16 -22.22 -15.57
C ALA A 200 1.83 -22.59 -16.25
N ARG A 201 0.92 -23.26 -15.52
CA ARG A 201 -0.36 -23.72 -16.06
C ARG A 201 -1.45 -22.65 -16.05
N HIS A 202 -1.55 -21.86 -14.98
CA HIS A 202 -2.72 -21.03 -14.69
C HIS A 202 -2.45 -19.53 -14.67
N ILE A 203 -1.19 -19.10 -14.59
CA ILE A 203 -0.84 -17.67 -14.47
C ILE A 203 0.02 -17.22 -15.65
N ALA A 204 1.10 -17.92 -15.97
CA ALA A 204 2.00 -17.56 -17.07
C ALA A 204 1.27 -17.35 -18.43
N PRO A 205 0.31 -18.21 -18.85
CA PRO A 205 -0.34 -18.05 -20.15
C PRO A 205 -1.18 -16.77 -20.28
N PHE A 206 -1.58 -16.16 -19.16
CA PHE A 206 -2.29 -14.89 -19.17
C PHE A 206 -1.46 -13.78 -19.83
N PHE A 207 -0.15 -13.74 -19.55
CA PHE A 207 0.78 -12.77 -20.12
C PHE A 207 1.09 -13.03 -21.60
N ASP A 208 0.73 -14.21 -22.12
CA ASP A 208 0.87 -14.58 -23.54
C ASP A 208 -0.36 -14.24 -24.38
N ALA A 209 -1.50 -13.94 -23.75
CA ALA A 209 -2.71 -13.58 -24.44
C ALA A 209 -2.51 -12.29 -25.26
N ARG A 210 -2.88 -12.32 -26.56
CA ARG A 210 -2.70 -11.20 -27.50
C ARG A 210 -3.31 -9.89 -26.99
N LEU A 211 -4.48 -9.97 -26.36
CA LEU A 211 -5.15 -8.81 -25.76
C LEU A 211 -4.31 -8.20 -24.65
N ILE A 212 -3.74 -9.01 -23.75
CA ILE A 212 -2.88 -8.55 -22.66
C ILE A 212 -1.59 -7.95 -23.20
N ARG A 213 -0.99 -8.58 -24.22
CA ARG A 213 0.16 -8.02 -24.94
C ARG A 213 -0.10 -6.69 -25.61
N LEU A 214 -1.31 -6.49 -26.13
CA LEU A 214 -1.74 -5.21 -26.71
C LEU A 214 -1.99 -4.16 -25.63
N LEU A 215 -2.71 -4.52 -24.57
CA LEU A 215 -3.02 -3.62 -23.46
C LEU A 215 -1.74 -3.16 -22.76
N GLY A 216 -0.79 -4.04 -22.47
CA GLY A 216 0.46 -3.66 -21.80
C GLY A 216 1.39 -2.75 -22.61
N ARG A 217 1.05 -2.44 -23.88
CA ARG A 217 1.72 -1.39 -24.68
C ARG A 217 1.09 -0.01 -24.51
N LEU A 218 -0.08 0.09 -23.88
CA LEU A 218 -0.80 1.33 -23.66
C LEU A 218 -0.46 1.89 -22.26
N PRO A 219 0.06 3.12 -22.14
CA PRO A 219 0.33 3.75 -20.85
C PRO A 219 -0.91 3.84 -19.94
N VAL A 220 -2.10 3.89 -20.55
CA VAL A 220 -3.39 4.14 -19.87
C VAL A 220 -3.95 2.90 -19.15
N THR A 221 -3.63 1.69 -19.59
CA THR A 221 -4.16 0.47 -18.94
C THR A 221 -3.51 0.22 -17.58
N MET A 222 -2.40 0.90 -17.29
CA MET A 222 -1.64 0.81 -16.04
C MET A 222 -2.19 1.72 -14.93
N PHE A 223 -3.09 2.66 -15.25
CA PHE A 223 -3.80 3.45 -14.23
C PHE A 223 -4.64 2.57 -13.30
N GLY A 224 -5.18 1.46 -13.79
CA GLY A 224 -5.96 0.52 -12.99
C GLY A 224 -5.12 -0.25 -11.95
N LEU A 225 -3.80 -0.28 -12.11
CA LEU A 225 -2.82 -0.86 -11.18
C LEU A 225 -2.28 0.16 -10.17
N GLY A 226 -2.70 1.43 -10.23
CA GLY A 226 -2.18 2.49 -9.38
C GLY A 226 -0.82 3.05 -9.81
N ILE A 227 -0.33 2.70 -11.00
CA ILE A 227 1.00 3.06 -11.49
C ILE A 227 0.90 4.31 -12.40
N PRO A 228 1.56 5.43 -12.06
CA PRO A 228 1.53 6.65 -12.84
C PRO A 228 2.42 6.57 -14.09
N PRO A 229 2.22 7.48 -15.06
CA PRO A 229 3.02 7.53 -16.29
C PRO A 229 4.52 7.75 -16.05
N GLN A 230 4.89 8.40 -14.94
CA GLN A 230 6.30 8.62 -14.57
C GLN A 230 7.01 7.30 -14.21
N GLN A 231 6.37 6.42 -13.44
CA GLN A 231 6.88 5.08 -13.16
C GLN A 231 7.07 4.25 -14.43
N PHE A 232 6.24 4.46 -15.46
CA PHE A 232 6.36 3.74 -16.74
C PHE A 232 7.64 4.11 -17.50
N ASP A 233 8.05 5.37 -17.48
CA ASP A 233 9.29 5.79 -18.15
C ASP A 233 10.54 5.34 -17.37
N GLU A 234 10.44 5.23 -16.04
CA GLU A 234 11.52 4.68 -15.22
C GLU A 234 11.64 3.16 -15.36
N LEU A 235 10.52 2.43 -15.36
CA LEU A 235 10.49 0.98 -15.61
C LEU A 235 11.12 0.59 -16.95
N LYS A 236 11.02 1.45 -17.97
CA LYS A 236 11.68 1.22 -19.26
C LYS A 236 13.20 1.29 -19.19
N GLN A 237 13.77 2.00 -18.22
CA GLN A 237 15.23 2.08 -18.08
C GLN A 237 15.83 0.75 -17.63
N ASP A 238 15.04 -0.06 -16.92
CA ASP A 238 15.42 -1.40 -16.45
C ASP A 238 15.16 -2.51 -17.50
N LEU A 239 14.55 -2.18 -18.64
CA LEU A 239 14.31 -3.16 -19.71
C LEU A 239 15.59 -3.41 -20.51
N ALA A 240 15.96 -4.69 -20.68
CA ALA A 240 16.94 -5.09 -21.69
C ALA A 240 16.46 -4.74 -23.11
N ASP A 241 17.39 -4.57 -24.06
CA ASP A 241 17.08 -4.28 -25.46
C ASP A 241 16.01 -5.25 -26.03
N GLY A 242 14.80 -4.75 -26.29
CA GLY A 242 13.67 -5.52 -26.82
C GLY A 242 12.70 -6.10 -25.79
N GLY A 243 12.93 -5.91 -24.49
CA GLY A 243 12.02 -6.30 -23.41
C GLY A 243 10.76 -5.44 -23.34
N SER A 244 9.69 -5.98 -22.75
CA SER A 244 8.44 -5.24 -22.53
C SER A 244 8.10 -5.14 -21.04
N VAL A 245 7.32 -4.13 -20.67
CA VAL A 245 6.84 -3.96 -19.27
C VAL A 245 6.02 -5.18 -18.81
N ILE A 246 5.40 -5.92 -19.74
CA ILE A 246 4.70 -7.18 -19.45
C ILE A 246 5.66 -8.24 -18.93
N ASP A 247 6.90 -8.26 -19.39
CA ASP A 247 7.92 -9.20 -18.93
C ASP A 247 8.31 -8.88 -17.48
N ILE A 248 8.45 -7.60 -17.12
CA ILE A 248 8.63 -7.15 -15.73
C ILE A 248 7.46 -7.62 -14.86
N TYR A 249 6.21 -7.42 -15.31
CA TYR A 249 5.05 -7.87 -14.53
C TYR A 249 4.95 -9.39 -14.44
N ARG A 250 5.35 -10.12 -15.48
CA ARG A 250 5.42 -11.59 -15.45
C ARG A 250 6.44 -12.05 -14.41
N GLU A 251 7.61 -11.44 -14.36
CA GLU A 251 8.65 -11.74 -13.37
C GLU A 251 8.19 -11.41 -11.95
N ARG A 252 7.58 -10.23 -11.74
CA ARG A 252 6.99 -9.84 -10.46
C ARG A 252 5.88 -10.80 -10.01
N ALA A 253 4.99 -11.19 -10.93
CA ALA A 253 3.94 -12.16 -10.65
C ALA A 253 4.50 -13.57 -10.37
N HIS A 254 5.56 -13.97 -11.07
CA HIS A 254 6.27 -15.23 -10.80
C HIS A 254 6.87 -15.23 -9.41
N ARG A 255 7.59 -14.17 -9.04
CA ARG A 255 8.16 -14.03 -7.70
C ARG A 255 7.10 -13.99 -6.61
N LEU A 256 6.00 -13.26 -6.82
CA LEU A 256 4.86 -13.25 -5.91
C LEU A 256 4.27 -14.66 -5.71
N ALA A 257 4.19 -15.45 -6.78
CA ALA A 257 3.58 -16.78 -6.77
C ALA A 257 4.50 -17.89 -6.24
N CYS A 258 5.79 -17.85 -6.58
CA CYS A 258 6.73 -18.96 -6.40
C CYS A 258 7.93 -18.61 -5.49
N GLY A 259 8.11 -17.33 -5.13
CA GLY A 259 9.24 -16.87 -4.35
C GLY A 259 9.12 -17.13 -2.84
N PHE A 260 7.90 -17.37 -2.35
CA PHE A 260 7.61 -17.48 -0.93
C PHE A 260 6.58 -18.59 -0.64
N PRO A 261 6.62 -19.22 0.56
CA PRO A 261 5.57 -20.13 0.99
C PRO A 261 4.18 -19.47 0.92
N ILE A 262 3.23 -20.13 0.27
CA ILE A 262 1.92 -19.53 -0.03
C ILE A 262 1.11 -19.29 1.25
N ASP A 263 1.30 -20.12 2.26
CA ASP A 263 0.69 -20.04 3.59
C ASP A 263 1.22 -18.87 4.45
N GLU A 264 2.30 -18.22 4.01
CA GLU A 264 2.82 -17.00 4.62
C GLU A 264 2.62 -15.75 3.77
N ASN A 265 2.30 -15.88 2.48
CA ASN A 265 2.24 -14.75 1.56
C ASN A 265 0.81 -14.24 1.32
N TYR A 266 0.29 -13.42 2.24
CA TYR A 266 -1.05 -12.84 2.10
C TYR A 266 -1.21 -11.91 0.89
N PHE A 267 -0.11 -11.38 0.32
CA PHE A 267 -0.15 -10.61 -0.93
C PHE A 267 -0.53 -11.51 -2.10
N ALA A 268 0.05 -12.71 -2.17
CA ALA A 268 -0.30 -13.70 -3.19
C ALA A 268 -1.76 -14.15 -3.06
N TRP A 269 -2.26 -14.37 -1.84
CA TRP A 269 -3.68 -14.67 -1.60
C TRP A 269 -4.61 -13.58 -2.15
N GLN A 270 -4.28 -12.31 -1.92
CA GLN A 270 -5.07 -11.19 -2.44
C GLN A 270 -4.97 -11.08 -3.96
N ALA A 271 -3.78 -11.23 -4.54
CA ALA A 271 -3.57 -11.12 -5.98
C ALA A 271 -4.29 -12.24 -6.76
N PHE A 272 -4.16 -13.48 -6.28
CA PHE A 272 -4.60 -14.67 -7.01
C PHE A 272 -5.95 -15.22 -6.57
N ALA A 273 -6.45 -14.84 -5.39
CA ALA A 273 -7.76 -15.29 -4.89
C ALA A 273 -8.66 -14.19 -4.30
N ARG A 274 -8.20 -12.93 -4.23
CA ARG A 274 -8.98 -11.76 -3.75
C ARG A 274 -9.53 -11.91 -2.32
N LYS A 275 -8.84 -12.68 -1.49
CA LYS A 275 -9.17 -12.92 -0.08
C LYS A 275 -7.90 -13.13 0.73
N TYR A 276 -8.03 -13.19 2.05
CA TYR A 276 -7.00 -13.77 2.91
C TYR A 276 -7.28 -15.23 3.23
N ASP A 277 -6.32 -15.87 3.88
CA ASP A 277 -6.51 -17.15 4.54
C ASP A 277 -7.41 -16.97 5.78
N THR A 278 -8.70 -17.20 5.61
CA THR A 278 -9.69 -17.07 6.69
C THR A 278 -9.96 -18.37 7.44
N GLU A 279 -9.35 -19.48 7.00
CA GLU A 279 -9.54 -20.81 7.58
C GLU A 279 -8.43 -21.11 8.58
N HIS A 280 -7.16 -21.03 8.15
CA HIS A 280 -6.01 -21.25 9.01
C HIS A 280 -5.44 -19.96 9.60
N ARG A 281 -5.80 -18.79 9.05
CA ARG A 281 -5.35 -17.47 9.51
C ARG A 281 -3.83 -17.31 9.56
N ARG A 282 -3.11 -17.98 8.67
CA ARG A 282 -1.65 -17.88 8.56
C ARG A 282 -1.23 -16.81 7.55
N ALA A 283 -1.82 -16.84 6.36
CA ALA A 283 -1.60 -15.83 5.33
C ALA A 283 -2.52 -14.60 5.55
N VAL A 284 -2.29 -13.91 6.66
CA VAL A 284 -2.92 -12.62 7.01
C VAL A 284 -1.86 -11.62 7.47
N PRO A 285 -2.08 -10.31 7.28
CA PRO A 285 -1.29 -9.27 7.95
C PRO A 285 -1.17 -9.48 9.46
N ASP A 286 -0.03 -9.13 10.05
CA ASP A 286 0.23 -9.36 11.47
C ASP A 286 -0.77 -8.61 12.38
N TYR A 287 -1.26 -7.43 11.95
CA TYR A 287 -2.29 -6.70 12.69
C TYR A 287 -3.65 -7.42 12.77
N LEU A 288 -3.88 -8.46 11.95
CA LEU A 288 -5.10 -9.27 11.98
C LEU A 288 -4.93 -10.57 12.77
N LYS A 289 -3.73 -10.87 13.26
CA LYS A 289 -3.46 -12.11 14.00
C LYS A 289 -3.92 -11.99 15.45
N GLU A 290 -4.45 -13.09 15.97
CA GLU A 290 -5.03 -13.13 17.32
C GLU A 290 -3.97 -12.85 18.38
N GLU A 291 -2.73 -13.36 18.19
CA GLU A 291 -1.63 -13.11 19.13
C GLU A 291 -1.28 -11.62 19.30
N ASN A 292 -1.63 -10.76 18.34
CA ASN A 292 -1.35 -9.33 18.39
C ASN A 292 -2.53 -8.50 18.89
N TRP A 293 -3.69 -9.11 19.16
CA TRP A 293 -4.93 -8.41 19.48
C TRP A 293 -4.80 -7.52 20.72
N GLU A 294 -4.34 -8.08 21.84
CA GLU A 294 -4.22 -7.31 23.09
C GLU A 294 -3.14 -6.22 23.00
N THR A 295 -2.04 -6.50 22.29
CA THR A 295 -0.99 -5.51 22.02
C THR A 295 -1.54 -4.33 21.22
N LEU A 296 -2.30 -4.60 20.16
CA LEU A 296 -2.94 -3.56 19.35
C LEU A 296 -3.92 -2.73 20.16
N ARG A 297 -4.74 -3.37 21.01
CA ARG A 297 -5.68 -2.66 21.89
C ARG A 297 -4.98 -1.75 22.88
N ALA A 298 -3.89 -2.22 23.49
CA ALA A 298 -3.08 -1.41 24.40
C ALA A 298 -2.40 -0.24 23.70
N ASN A 299 -1.99 -0.43 22.44
CA ASN A 299 -1.25 0.57 21.67
C ASN A 299 -2.14 1.48 20.83
N VAL A 300 -3.43 1.19 20.66
CA VAL A 300 -4.34 2.02 19.84
C VAL A 300 -4.34 3.52 20.17
N PRO A 301 -4.08 3.98 21.42
CA PRO A 301 -3.96 5.41 21.69
C PRO A 301 -2.68 6.07 21.12
N ARG A 302 -1.71 5.28 20.66
CA ARG A 302 -0.41 5.74 20.13
C ARG A 302 -0.42 5.97 18.61
N ILE A 303 -1.54 5.69 17.93
CA ILE A 303 -1.69 5.92 16.49
C ILE A 303 -2.58 7.14 16.21
N THR A 304 -2.12 8.00 15.30
CA THR A 304 -2.87 9.15 14.78
C THR A 304 -3.02 9.03 13.26
N ALA A 305 -4.18 9.45 12.72
CA ALA A 305 -4.50 9.38 11.31
C ALA A 305 -4.96 10.75 10.80
N ASN A 306 -4.15 11.38 9.93
CA ASN A 306 -4.40 12.75 9.45
C ASN A 306 -4.54 12.80 7.91
N VAL A 307 -5.46 13.61 7.42
CA VAL A 307 -5.50 13.95 5.99
C VAL A 307 -4.46 15.03 5.73
N GLY A 308 -3.48 14.77 4.88
CA GLY A 308 -2.38 15.70 4.62
C GLY A 308 -1.21 15.07 3.88
N SER A 309 -0.20 15.89 3.56
CA SER A 309 1.06 15.41 3.01
C SER A 309 2.07 15.13 4.13
N ILE A 310 2.99 14.20 3.88
CA ILE A 310 4.13 13.96 4.79
C ILE A 310 4.97 15.22 4.96
N THR A 311 5.22 15.94 3.87
CA THR A 311 6.01 17.18 3.89
C THR A 311 5.42 18.21 4.87
N ALA A 312 4.10 18.43 4.83
CA ALA A 312 3.42 19.33 5.75
C ALA A 312 3.47 18.81 7.19
N GLU A 313 3.23 17.51 7.42
CA GLU A 313 3.28 16.93 8.77
C GLU A 313 4.69 17.05 9.40
N ILE A 314 5.77 17.00 8.61
CA ILE A 314 7.13 17.26 9.15
C ILE A 314 7.33 18.76 9.40
N ALA A 315 6.89 19.62 8.47
CA ALA A 315 7.09 21.07 8.57
C ALA A 315 6.40 21.68 9.80
N ASP A 316 5.20 21.21 10.14
CA ASP A 316 4.37 21.72 11.24
C ASP A 316 4.79 21.19 12.62
N ARG A 317 5.77 20.29 12.68
CA ARG A 317 6.21 19.63 13.91
C ARG A 317 7.61 20.05 14.32
N PRO A 318 7.90 20.08 15.63
CA PRO A 318 9.24 20.39 16.11
C PRO A 318 10.23 19.28 15.73
N ARG A 319 11.52 19.63 15.76
CA ARG A 319 12.62 18.66 15.57
C ARG A 319 12.50 17.53 16.60
N GLY A 320 12.80 16.30 16.18
CA GLY A 320 12.77 15.10 17.02
C GLY A 320 11.40 14.46 17.16
N THR A 321 10.34 15.04 16.57
CA THR A 321 8.99 14.44 16.60
C THR A 321 8.98 13.05 15.95
N PHE A 322 9.74 12.86 14.87
CA PHE A 322 9.83 11.59 14.14
C PHE A 322 11.28 11.17 13.97
N ASN A 323 11.54 9.86 14.07
CA ASN A 323 12.85 9.27 13.83
C ASN A 323 12.79 8.05 12.87
N ARG A 324 11.60 7.68 12.40
CA ARG A 324 11.37 6.63 11.39
C ARG A 324 10.39 7.16 10.35
N PHE A 325 10.77 7.08 9.08
CA PHE A 325 10.02 7.65 7.97
C PHE A 325 9.75 6.57 6.91
N VAL A 326 8.49 6.43 6.49
CA VAL A 326 8.04 5.44 5.51
C VAL A 326 7.25 6.12 4.41
N PHE A 327 7.82 6.20 3.20
CA PHE A 327 7.23 6.97 2.11
C PHE A 327 6.55 6.15 1.03
N LEU A 328 6.44 4.83 1.22
CA LEU A 328 5.92 3.93 0.20
C LEU A 328 6.66 4.15 -1.13
N ASP A 329 5.94 4.21 -2.26
CA ASP A 329 6.47 4.57 -3.56
C ASP A 329 6.43 6.07 -3.88
N ALA A 330 6.11 6.94 -2.91
CA ALA A 330 5.84 8.36 -3.15
C ALA A 330 6.99 9.13 -3.83
N GLN A 331 8.23 8.65 -3.73
CA GLN A 331 9.38 9.28 -4.37
C GLN A 331 9.28 9.27 -5.90
N ASP A 332 8.65 8.25 -6.51
CA ASP A 332 8.44 8.18 -7.97
C ASP A 332 7.42 9.21 -8.49
N TRP A 333 6.68 9.84 -7.57
CA TRP A 333 5.62 10.81 -7.84
C TRP A 333 6.11 12.25 -7.70
N MET A 334 7.21 12.43 -6.98
CA MET A 334 7.76 13.74 -6.67
C MET A 334 8.71 14.21 -7.77
N ASP A 335 8.59 15.48 -8.13
CA ASP A 335 9.65 16.14 -8.89
C ASP A 335 10.87 16.43 -7.99
N ALA A 336 11.98 16.83 -8.61
CA ALA A 336 13.20 17.13 -7.87
C ALA A 336 13.02 18.22 -6.81
N ARG A 337 12.11 19.18 -7.00
CA ARG A 337 11.85 20.27 -6.06
C ARG A 337 11.11 19.76 -4.82
N LEU A 338 10.00 19.05 -4.99
CA LEU A 338 9.21 18.47 -3.90
C LEU A 338 10.03 17.42 -3.13
N MET A 339 10.83 16.62 -3.85
CA MET A 339 11.75 15.67 -3.25
C MET A 339 12.81 16.40 -2.40
N THR A 340 13.45 17.45 -2.94
CA THR A 340 14.41 18.25 -2.17
C THR A 340 13.79 18.87 -0.93
N GLU A 341 12.58 19.43 -1.03
CA GLU A 341 11.85 20.02 0.10
C GLU A 341 11.60 18.99 1.22
N LEU A 342 11.11 17.81 0.87
CA LEU A 342 10.86 16.72 1.83
C LEU A 342 12.17 16.29 2.52
N TRP A 343 13.22 16.01 1.75
CA TRP A 343 14.48 15.51 2.30
C TRP A 343 15.22 16.56 3.11
N GLN A 344 15.12 17.84 2.74
CA GLN A 344 15.63 18.96 3.54
C GLN A 344 14.91 19.04 4.88
N LEU A 345 13.59 18.91 4.91
CA LEU A 345 12.81 18.90 6.15
C LEU A 345 13.18 17.72 7.06
N ILE A 346 13.38 16.53 6.50
CA ILE A 346 13.86 15.37 7.27
C ILE A 346 15.25 15.67 7.85
N ALA A 347 16.14 16.25 7.07
CA ALA A 347 17.48 16.58 7.52
C ALA A 347 17.46 17.64 8.65
N ASP A 348 16.54 18.62 8.59
CA ASP A 348 16.48 19.71 9.57
C ASP A 348 15.68 19.37 10.83
N ARG A 349 14.66 18.51 10.70
CA ARG A 349 13.74 18.13 11.79
C ARG A 349 13.98 16.72 12.33
N GLY A 350 14.73 15.89 11.62
CA GLY A 350 15.15 14.57 12.07
C GLY A 350 16.24 14.64 13.14
N GLU A 351 16.44 13.52 13.80
CA GLU A 351 17.56 13.27 14.70
C GLU A 351 18.62 12.40 14.00
N PRO A 352 19.91 12.53 14.33
CA PRO A 352 20.92 11.58 13.88
C PRO A 352 20.48 10.14 14.15
N GLY A 353 20.71 9.25 13.17
CA GLY A 353 20.22 7.88 13.21
C GLY A 353 18.75 7.72 12.80
N SER A 354 18.08 8.79 12.35
CA SER A 354 16.75 8.66 11.74
C SER A 354 16.82 7.82 10.48
N ARG A 355 15.83 6.94 10.28
CA ARG A 355 15.83 5.97 9.19
C ARG A 355 14.67 6.24 8.25
N VAL A 356 14.97 6.32 6.96
CA VAL A 356 14.01 6.64 5.90
C VAL A 356 13.96 5.47 4.93
N ILE A 357 12.77 4.90 4.74
CA ILE A 357 12.54 3.86 3.76
C ILE A 357 11.50 4.28 2.71
N PHE A 358 11.71 3.81 1.50
CA PHE A 358 10.77 3.94 0.40
C PHE A 358 11.04 2.85 -0.65
N ARG A 359 10.08 2.66 -1.54
CA ARG A 359 10.14 1.75 -2.67
C ARG A 359 10.05 2.54 -3.96
N THR A 360 10.40 1.89 -5.06
CA THR A 360 10.44 2.53 -6.39
C THR A 360 10.01 1.52 -7.44
N ALA A 361 9.44 2.01 -8.54
CA ALA A 361 9.09 1.18 -9.67
C ALA A 361 10.34 0.62 -10.36
N ALA A 362 11.41 1.41 -10.47
CA ALA A 362 12.72 0.99 -10.98
C ALA A 362 13.65 0.48 -9.85
N LYS A 363 14.74 -0.21 -10.21
CA LYS A 363 15.73 -0.71 -9.24
C LYS A 363 16.54 0.42 -8.58
N ALA A 364 16.81 1.50 -9.31
CA ALA A 364 17.65 2.59 -8.83
C ALA A 364 16.87 3.60 -7.97
N SER A 365 17.51 4.09 -6.91
CA SER A 365 17.00 5.20 -6.13
C SER A 365 17.00 6.50 -6.97
N PRO A 366 15.93 7.31 -6.94
CA PRO A 366 15.87 8.57 -7.65
C PRO A 366 16.67 9.69 -6.96
N LEU A 367 17.06 9.53 -5.69
CA LEU A 367 17.67 10.60 -4.91
C LEU A 367 19.00 11.11 -5.48
N PRO A 368 19.96 10.26 -5.90
CA PRO A 368 21.24 10.73 -6.42
C PRO A 368 21.12 11.58 -7.70
N ARG A 369 20.03 11.39 -8.45
CA ARG A 369 19.73 12.17 -9.66
C ARG A 369 19.03 13.50 -9.34
N ASN A 370 18.21 13.52 -8.29
CA ASN A 370 17.25 14.59 -8.04
C ASN A 370 17.62 15.52 -6.89
N LEU A 371 18.40 15.06 -5.89
CA LEU A 371 18.78 15.86 -4.73
C LEU A 371 20.09 16.63 -4.97
N PRO A 372 20.23 17.85 -4.42
CA PRO A 372 21.53 18.53 -4.31
C PRO A 372 22.55 17.66 -3.57
N ALA A 373 23.81 17.69 -4.01
CA ALA A 373 24.88 16.85 -3.45
C ALA A 373 25.08 17.10 -1.95
N GLU A 374 25.02 18.36 -1.52
CA GLU A 374 25.20 18.76 -0.12
C GLU A 374 24.09 18.25 0.79
N LEU A 375 22.87 18.11 0.25
CA LEU A 375 21.75 17.51 0.99
C LEU A 375 21.90 15.98 1.04
N LEU A 376 22.25 15.36 -0.09
CA LEU A 376 22.44 13.91 -0.17
C LEU A 376 23.55 13.43 0.77
N GLU A 377 24.65 14.18 0.91
CA GLU A 377 25.76 13.89 1.82
C GLU A 377 25.38 13.88 3.32
N ARG A 378 24.17 14.35 3.68
CA ARG A 378 23.65 14.24 5.05
C ARG A 378 23.10 12.84 5.34
N PHE A 379 22.89 12.02 4.33
CA PHE A 379 22.30 10.70 4.45
C PHE A 379 23.25 9.61 3.94
N SER A 380 23.42 8.56 4.74
CA SER A 380 24.09 7.33 4.33
C SER A 380 23.08 6.39 3.66
N TYR A 381 23.34 6.01 2.41
CA TYR A 381 22.58 4.97 1.72
C TYR A 381 23.07 3.58 2.15
N GLU A 382 22.15 2.67 2.44
CA GLU A 382 22.43 1.30 2.88
C GLU A 382 22.18 0.28 1.75
N PRO A 383 23.08 0.16 0.73
CA PRO A 383 22.81 -0.60 -0.49
C PRO A 383 22.63 -2.11 -0.25
N GLU A 384 23.49 -2.72 0.57
CA GLU A 384 23.44 -4.17 0.83
C GLU A 384 22.17 -4.56 1.58
N MET A 385 21.81 -3.77 2.60
CA MET A 385 20.56 -3.94 3.35
C MET A 385 19.35 -3.71 2.44
N SER A 386 19.40 -2.68 1.60
CA SER A 386 18.35 -2.34 0.64
C SER A 386 18.09 -3.48 -0.35
N GLU A 387 19.13 -4.04 -0.97
CA GLU A 387 19.00 -5.16 -1.90
C GLU A 387 18.54 -6.44 -1.21
N ARG A 388 19.09 -6.75 -0.03
CA ARG A 388 18.64 -7.91 0.76
C ARG A 388 17.17 -7.79 1.11
N LEU A 389 16.74 -6.68 1.68
CA LEU A 389 15.34 -6.48 2.05
C LEU A 389 14.42 -6.40 0.84
N HIS A 390 14.89 -5.86 -0.28
CA HIS A 390 14.17 -5.96 -1.55
C HIS A 390 13.89 -7.42 -1.91
N THR A 391 14.86 -8.33 -1.77
CA THR A 391 14.68 -9.77 -2.06
C THR A 391 13.77 -10.50 -1.06
N GLU A 392 13.68 -10.01 0.18
CA GLU A 392 12.80 -10.55 1.22
C GLU A 392 11.35 -10.01 1.13
N ASP A 393 11.08 -8.92 0.41
CA ASP A 393 9.74 -8.32 0.29
C ASP A 393 8.76 -9.25 -0.45
N ARG A 394 7.76 -9.75 0.29
CA ARG A 394 6.76 -10.71 -0.21
C ARG A 394 5.76 -10.11 -1.20
N ALA A 395 5.57 -8.79 -1.20
CA ALA A 395 4.61 -8.14 -2.08
C ALA A 395 5.09 -8.19 -3.55
N SER A 396 6.41 -8.16 -3.78
CA SER A 396 7.04 -8.36 -5.09
C SER A 396 6.51 -7.43 -6.21
N ILE A 397 5.96 -6.27 -5.87
CA ILE A 397 5.40 -5.33 -6.85
C ILE A 397 6.36 -4.22 -7.27
N TYR A 398 7.40 -3.93 -6.50
CA TYR A 398 8.34 -2.82 -6.73
C TYR A 398 9.63 -3.31 -7.40
N GLY A 399 10.37 -2.40 -8.03
CA GLY A 399 11.70 -2.66 -8.60
C GLY A 399 12.82 -2.44 -7.60
N GLY A 400 12.62 -1.55 -6.62
CA GLY A 400 13.59 -1.22 -5.58
C GLY A 400 12.97 -1.10 -4.20
N PHE A 401 13.79 -1.37 -3.18
CA PHE A 401 13.56 -1.01 -1.78
C PHE A 401 14.80 -0.24 -1.35
N HIS A 402 14.63 0.91 -0.71
CA HIS A 402 15.73 1.81 -0.38
C HIS A 402 15.68 2.21 1.08
N LEU A 403 16.83 2.12 1.74
CA LEU A 403 17.07 2.59 3.10
C LEU A 403 18.15 3.67 3.10
N TYR A 404 17.81 4.82 3.67
CA TYR A 404 18.75 5.90 3.97
C TYR A 404 18.72 6.21 5.47
N VAL A 405 19.89 6.53 6.03
CA VAL A 405 20.08 6.88 7.44
C VAL A 405 20.60 8.30 7.52
N LEU A 406 19.99 9.13 8.36
CA LEU A 406 20.45 10.50 8.59
C LEU A 406 21.69 10.50 9.50
N ASP A 407 22.83 10.96 9.01
CA ASP A 407 24.10 10.91 9.75
C ASP A 407 24.27 12.07 10.75
N LYS A 408 23.73 13.26 10.41
CA LYS A 408 23.94 14.54 11.13
C LYS A 408 22.68 15.37 11.34
#